data_AF-A0AAD8B5T7-F1
#
_entry.id   AF-A0AAD8B5T7-F1
#
_cell.length_a   1.000
_cell.length_b   1.000
_cell.length_c   1.000
_cell.angle_alpha   90.00
_cell.angle_beta   90.00
_cell.angle_gamma   90.00
#
_symmetry.space_group_name_H-M   'P 1'
#
loop_
_entity.id
_entity.type
_entity.pdbx_description
1 polymer ?
#
loop_
_entity_poly.entity_id
_entity_poly.type
_entity_poly.pdbx_seq_one_letter_code
_entity_poly.pdbx_strand_id
1 'polypeptide(L)'
;MELQMIEKLKQVLTEQTFVCTTADIWSSNRRSFLGVTAHWINISSLSRESAALACRRFPGSHTYDRIAELLYDVHENFGISNKACLTVTDNGSNFVKAFEQFGVKIEKSDDIEENDDIEFEDVGNILANPLSIHDDADSHDYDISHTSLPQHHRCSSHTLSLIATTDLANIVADNHPYGRVHHTTFAKCTAIWNKCSRSPKSCEEYFDVMNSQPMCPCPTRWNSLYDSVCNLTKTSDKLKDLCIALKVPVFKDYEIKFLLEFIECMKPVADSLDHLQGDKNCFMGHLLPTLLRIKDKLEDLCNRQLNYCAPLCKGLLQCIHKRFGCYVDLDASVNEYIFAAVSHPLFKLRWVPANNVQSVRNLFLAKATQESLSSIVHQNNVPASAPVDNDNFFSFESGHTPPTEIISDMEILQYFDDKSTSLEILHKYPTVKKLFLKYNTGIPSSAPVERLFSYAGMVLNKKRACMTDENFQQQLLLKANHFAKCTAIWNKCSRSPKSCEEY
;
A
#
# COMPACT_ATOMS: atom_id res chain seq x y z
N MET A 1 13.79 -22.45 -15.48
CA MET A 1 13.99 -21.42 -14.42
C MET A 1 12.66 -20.85 -13.92
N GLU A 2 11.79 -20.29 -14.76
CA GLU A 2 10.50 -19.76 -14.28
C GLU A 2 9.61 -20.82 -13.63
N LEU A 3 9.43 -21.99 -14.27
CA LEU A 3 8.66 -23.10 -13.69
C LEU A 3 9.17 -23.50 -12.30
N GLN A 4 10.49 -23.62 -12.13
CA GLN A 4 11.12 -23.92 -10.84
C GLN A 4 10.86 -22.81 -9.79
N MET A 5 10.87 -21.54 -10.21
CA MET A 5 10.51 -20.41 -9.33
C MET A 5 9.05 -20.50 -8.91
N ILE A 6 8.14 -20.77 -9.85
CA ILE A 6 6.70 -20.92 -9.58
C ILE A 6 6.46 -22.09 -8.62
N GLU A 7 7.04 -23.27 -8.88
CA GLU A 7 6.92 -24.44 -8.00
C GLU A 7 7.42 -24.16 -6.59
N LYS A 8 8.58 -23.49 -6.46
CA LYS A 8 9.11 -23.08 -5.15
C LYS A 8 8.16 -22.11 -4.44
N LEU A 9 7.60 -21.13 -5.15
CA LEU A 9 6.62 -20.20 -4.57
C LEU A 9 5.35 -20.93 -4.15
N LYS A 10 4.84 -21.87 -4.94
CA LYS A 10 3.69 -22.70 -4.55
C LYS A 10 3.97 -23.49 -3.27
N GLN A 11 5.17 -24.08 -3.13
CA GLN A 11 5.57 -24.79 -1.91
C GLN A 11 5.57 -23.84 -0.70
N VAL A 12 6.20 -22.67 -0.81
CA VAL A 12 6.24 -21.68 0.27
C VAL A 12 4.83 -21.23 0.67
N LEU A 13 3.97 -20.92 -0.31
CA LEU A 13 2.59 -20.47 -0.08
C LEU A 13 1.70 -21.60 0.48
N THR A 14 2.03 -22.87 0.21
CA THR A 14 1.31 -24.02 0.77
C THR A 14 1.46 -24.09 2.29
N GLU A 15 2.60 -23.67 2.82
CA GLU A 15 2.88 -23.65 4.26
C GLU A 15 2.24 -22.44 4.98
N GLN A 16 1.82 -21.41 4.24
CA GLN A 16 1.23 -20.21 4.84
C GLN A 16 -0.26 -20.40 5.16
N THR A 17 -0.69 -19.86 6.31
CA THR A 17 -2.10 -19.80 6.72
C THR A 17 -2.80 -18.56 6.17
N PHE A 18 -2.13 -17.42 6.21
CA PHE A 18 -2.65 -16.13 5.76
C PHE A 18 -1.74 -15.57 4.67
N VAL A 19 -2.35 -15.10 3.59
CA VAL A 19 -1.67 -14.41 2.48
C VAL A 19 -2.45 -13.13 2.18
N CYS A 20 -1.76 -12.03 1.97
CA CYS A 20 -2.35 -10.82 1.40
C CYS A 20 -1.87 -10.70 -0.04
N THR A 21 -2.74 -10.28 -0.96
CA THR A 21 -2.34 -9.95 -2.32
C THR A 21 -2.47 -8.46 -2.60
N THR A 22 -1.64 -7.93 -3.48
CA THR A 22 -1.90 -6.62 -4.10
C THR A 22 -2.06 -6.80 -5.59
N ALA A 23 -2.98 -6.05 -6.18
CA ALA A 23 -3.24 -6.10 -7.60
C ALA A 23 -3.49 -4.71 -8.17
N ASP A 24 -3.04 -4.51 -9.41
CA ASP A 24 -3.17 -3.27 -10.15
C ASP A 24 -3.03 -3.57 -11.65
N ILE A 25 -3.45 -2.65 -12.51
CA ILE A 25 -3.38 -2.75 -13.96
C ILE A 25 -2.40 -1.72 -14.49
N TRP A 26 -1.38 -2.19 -15.20
CA TRP A 26 -0.40 -1.33 -15.85
C TRP A 26 -0.54 -1.37 -17.36
N SER A 27 -0.59 -0.20 -17.97
CA SER A 27 -0.65 -0.03 -19.42
C SER A 27 0.60 0.63 -19.97
N SER A 28 1.21 0.03 -21.00
CA SER A 28 2.36 0.57 -21.72
C SER A 28 2.44 0.04 -23.14
N ASN A 29 2.88 0.88 -24.08
CA ASN A 29 3.05 0.52 -25.49
C ASN A 29 1.80 -0.17 -26.10
N ARG A 30 0.59 0.34 -25.78
CA ARG A 30 -0.72 -0.21 -26.22
C ARG A 30 -1.03 -1.63 -25.71
N ARG A 31 -0.32 -2.08 -24.67
CA ARG A 31 -0.56 -3.34 -23.98
C ARG A 31 -0.85 -3.04 -22.52
N SER A 32 -1.79 -3.77 -21.94
CA SER A 32 -2.17 -3.68 -20.53
C SER A 32 -1.93 -5.01 -19.85
N PHE A 33 -1.54 -4.98 -18.58
CA PHE A 33 -1.21 -6.16 -17.80
C PHE A 33 -1.77 -6.05 -16.38
N LEU A 34 -2.34 -7.14 -15.88
CA LEU A 34 -2.72 -7.27 -14.49
C LEU A 34 -1.51 -7.79 -13.70
N GLY A 35 -0.96 -6.95 -12.84
CA GLY A 35 0.09 -7.32 -11.89
C GLY A 35 -0.53 -7.88 -10.61
N VAL A 36 0.04 -8.94 -10.06
CA VAL A 36 -0.36 -9.49 -8.77
C VAL A 36 0.87 -9.85 -7.95
N THR A 37 0.92 -9.39 -6.71
CA THR A 37 1.94 -9.77 -5.72
C THR A 37 1.28 -10.42 -4.51
N ALA A 38 2.03 -11.26 -3.79
CA ALA A 38 1.62 -11.88 -2.54
C ALA A 38 2.56 -11.50 -1.40
N HIS A 39 2.01 -11.43 -0.20
CA HIS A 39 2.65 -11.01 1.03
C HIS A 39 2.21 -11.93 2.17
N TRP A 40 3.16 -12.36 3.00
CA TRP A 40 2.90 -13.18 4.17
C TRP A 40 3.88 -12.82 5.29
N ILE A 41 3.56 -13.22 6.52
CA ILE A 41 4.43 -13.03 7.66
C ILE A 41 5.06 -14.38 8.01
N ASN A 42 6.38 -14.43 8.04
CA ASN A 42 7.12 -15.60 8.47
C ASN A 42 6.86 -15.84 9.98
N ILE A 43 6.34 -17.01 10.34
CA ILE A 43 5.88 -17.30 11.72
C ILE A 43 7.04 -17.27 12.74
N SER A 44 8.26 -17.59 12.30
CA SER A 44 9.43 -17.69 13.18
C SER A 44 10.14 -16.35 13.36
N SER A 45 10.29 -15.58 12.30
CA SER A 45 11.00 -14.28 12.34
C SER A 45 10.07 -13.07 12.50
N LEU A 46 8.75 -13.27 12.33
CA LEU A 46 7.73 -12.21 12.30
C LEU A 46 7.99 -11.12 11.25
N SER A 47 8.90 -11.38 10.30
CA SER A 47 9.22 -10.49 9.21
C SER A 47 8.27 -10.73 8.03
N ARG A 48 7.96 -9.66 7.30
CA ARG A 48 7.16 -9.76 6.08
C ARG A 48 8.02 -10.26 4.93
N GLU A 49 7.52 -11.27 4.26
CA GLU A 49 8.03 -11.76 2.98
C GLU A 49 7.07 -11.38 1.85
N SER A 50 7.56 -11.35 0.62
CA SER A 50 6.78 -10.90 -0.54
C SER A 50 7.29 -11.54 -1.82
N ALA A 51 6.38 -11.81 -2.75
CA ALA A 51 6.70 -12.30 -4.08
C ALA A 51 5.74 -11.75 -5.13
N ALA A 52 6.25 -11.48 -6.33
CA ALA A 52 5.43 -11.27 -7.51
C ALA A 52 4.90 -12.61 -8.01
N LEU A 53 3.57 -12.72 -8.13
CA LEU A 53 2.90 -13.94 -8.59
C LEU A 53 2.70 -13.92 -10.11
N ALA A 54 2.21 -12.78 -10.63
CA ALA A 54 1.83 -12.68 -12.03
C ALA A 54 1.94 -11.25 -12.58
N CYS A 55 2.10 -11.17 -13.89
CA CYS A 55 1.92 -9.94 -14.67
C CYS A 55 1.26 -10.34 -16.00
N ARG A 56 -0.04 -10.69 -15.92
CA ARG A 56 -0.76 -11.33 -17.03
C ARG A 56 -1.20 -10.30 -18.05
N ARG A 57 -1.15 -10.65 -19.33
CA ARG A 57 -1.69 -9.80 -20.40
C ARG A 57 -3.19 -9.62 -20.22
N PHE A 58 -3.65 -8.37 -20.31
CA PHE A 58 -5.06 -7.98 -20.19
C PHE A 58 -5.57 -7.26 -21.45
N PRO A 59 -5.94 -8.01 -22.51
CA PRO A 59 -6.36 -7.43 -23.78
C PRO A 59 -7.78 -6.89 -23.72
N GLY A 60 -8.07 -5.86 -24.53
CA GLY A 60 -9.39 -5.26 -24.62
C GLY A 60 -9.78 -4.44 -23.39
N SER A 61 -11.08 -4.36 -23.13
CA SER A 61 -11.68 -3.58 -22.05
C SER A 61 -11.37 -4.17 -20.68
N HIS A 62 -11.09 -3.29 -19.71
CA HIS A 62 -10.71 -3.67 -18.35
C HIS A 62 -11.93 -3.81 -17.43
N THR A 63 -12.90 -4.63 -17.85
CA THR A 63 -14.18 -4.78 -17.13
C THR A 63 -14.01 -5.55 -15.82
N TYR A 64 -14.91 -5.30 -14.86
CA TYR A 64 -14.85 -5.83 -13.49
C TYR A 64 -14.92 -7.36 -13.42
N ASP A 65 -15.71 -7.99 -14.28
CA ASP A 65 -15.83 -9.45 -14.45
C ASP A 65 -14.51 -10.07 -14.93
N ARG A 66 -13.87 -9.45 -15.91
CA ARG A 66 -12.57 -9.89 -16.44
C ARG A 66 -11.43 -9.72 -15.44
N ILE A 67 -11.50 -8.67 -14.60
CA ILE A 67 -10.58 -8.50 -13.46
C ILE A 67 -10.77 -9.65 -12.46
N ALA A 68 -12.01 -9.98 -12.11
CA ALA A 68 -12.31 -11.03 -11.15
C ALA A 68 -11.83 -12.40 -11.64
N GLU A 69 -12.09 -12.73 -12.91
CA GLU A 69 -11.61 -13.95 -13.57
C GLU A 69 -10.08 -14.08 -13.46
N LEU A 70 -9.34 -13.05 -13.89
CA LEU A 70 -7.88 -13.10 -13.86
C LEU A 70 -7.30 -13.18 -12.45
N LEU A 71 -7.90 -12.50 -11.47
CA LEU A 71 -7.46 -12.58 -10.07
C LEU A 71 -7.71 -13.98 -9.51
N TYR A 72 -8.90 -14.53 -9.75
CA TYR A 72 -9.27 -15.87 -9.33
C TYR A 72 -8.31 -16.91 -9.91
N ASP A 73 -8.04 -16.87 -11.21
CA ASP A 73 -7.08 -17.77 -11.85
C ASP A 73 -5.68 -17.68 -11.25
N VAL A 74 -5.24 -16.48 -10.86
CA VAL A 74 -3.93 -16.32 -10.20
C VAL A 74 -3.98 -16.95 -8.81
N HIS A 75 -5.04 -16.71 -8.04
CA HIS A 75 -5.17 -17.30 -6.70
C HIS A 75 -5.27 -18.83 -6.74
N GLU A 76 -6.03 -19.38 -7.69
CA GLU A 76 -6.16 -20.83 -7.89
C GLU A 76 -4.82 -21.45 -8.32
N ASN A 77 -4.14 -20.84 -9.30
CA ASN A 77 -2.85 -21.34 -9.78
C ASN A 77 -1.80 -21.45 -8.67
N PHE A 78 -1.82 -20.57 -7.68
CA PHE A 78 -0.91 -20.60 -6.54
C PHE A 78 -1.48 -21.31 -5.29
N GLY A 79 -2.71 -21.83 -5.35
CA GLY A 79 -3.36 -22.53 -4.25
C GLY A 79 -3.64 -21.63 -3.03
N ILE A 80 -3.90 -20.35 -3.27
CA ILE A 80 -4.09 -19.34 -2.22
C ILE A 80 -5.53 -18.83 -2.09
N SER A 81 -6.49 -19.31 -2.90
CA SER A 81 -7.88 -18.81 -2.87
C SER A 81 -8.51 -18.84 -1.47
N ASN A 82 -8.27 -19.90 -0.70
CA ASN A 82 -8.79 -20.03 0.67
C ASN A 82 -7.87 -19.44 1.77
N LYS A 83 -6.72 -18.90 1.38
CA LYS A 83 -5.68 -18.36 2.28
C LYS A 83 -5.51 -16.85 2.14
N ALA A 84 -5.92 -16.32 1.01
CA ALA A 84 -5.90 -14.90 0.72
C ALA A 84 -6.89 -14.22 1.67
N CYS A 85 -6.38 -13.59 2.73
CA CYS A 85 -7.19 -12.92 3.73
C CYS A 85 -7.61 -11.52 3.28
N LEU A 86 -6.85 -10.91 2.37
CA LEU A 86 -7.08 -9.55 1.90
C LEU A 86 -6.44 -9.34 0.51
N THR A 87 -7.15 -8.70 -0.40
CA THR A 87 -6.59 -8.18 -1.65
C THR A 87 -6.65 -6.66 -1.64
N VAL A 88 -5.50 -6.03 -1.89
CA VAL A 88 -5.33 -4.58 -1.87
C VAL A 88 -5.18 -4.06 -3.30
N THR A 89 -6.06 -3.16 -3.71
CA THR A 89 -6.01 -2.53 -5.04
C THR A 89 -6.07 -1.03 -4.91
N ASP A 90 -5.87 -0.31 -6.02
CA ASP A 90 -6.22 1.11 -6.07
C ASP A 90 -7.73 1.35 -5.93
N ASN A 91 -8.14 2.61 -6.06
CA ASN A 91 -9.55 3.00 -5.99
C ASN A 91 -10.27 2.91 -7.34
N GLY A 92 -9.69 2.22 -8.34
CA GLY A 92 -10.27 2.12 -9.67
C GLY A 92 -11.67 1.50 -9.64
N SER A 93 -12.62 2.15 -10.30
CA SER A 93 -14.04 1.76 -10.28
C SER A 93 -14.29 0.31 -10.68
N ASN A 94 -13.54 -0.21 -11.66
CA ASN A 94 -13.65 -1.60 -12.09
C ASN A 94 -13.14 -2.59 -11.03
N PHE A 95 -12.11 -2.25 -10.25
CA PHE A 95 -11.68 -3.07 -9.11
C PHE A 95 -12.74 -3.07 -8.01
N VAL A 96 -13.22 -1.88 -7.63
CA VAL A 96 -14.27 -1.75 -6.60
C VAL A 96 -15.49 -2.61 -6.97
N LYS A 97 -15.99 -2.47 -8.20
CA LYS A 97 -17.12 -3.24 -8.69
C LYS A 97 -16.84 -4.76 -8.75
N ALA A 98 -15.61 -5.17 -9.07
CA ALA A 98 -15.24 -6.59 -9.09
C ALA A 98 -15.36 -7.22 -7.69
N PHE A 99 -14.84 -6.55 -6.66
CA PHE A 99 -14.91 -7.04 -5.29
C PHE A 99 -16.28 -6.89 -4.65
N GLU A 100 -17.09 -5.91 -5.06
CA GLU A 100 -18.49 -5.80 -4.63
C GLU A 100 -19.37 -6.95 -5.14
N GLN A 101 -19.12 -7.40 -6.37
CA GLN A 101 -19.89 -8.46 -7.03
C GLN A 101 -19.38 -9.86 -6.68
N PHE A 102 -18.06 -10.07 -6.66
CA PHE A 102 -17.43 -11.38 -6.54
C PHE A 102 -16.69 -11.59 -5.21
N GLY A 103 -16.51 -10.55 -4.40
CA GLY A 103 -15.83 -10.62 -3.12
C GLY A 103 -16.65 -11.30 -2.02
N VAL A 104 -15.97 -11.97 -1.10
CA VAL A 104 -16.59 -12.46 0.13
C VAL A 104 -17.07 -11.27 0.96
N LYS A 105 -18.39 -11.09 1.03
CA LYS A 105 -19.02 -10.15 1.94
C LYS A 105 -19.03 -10.76 3.35
N ILE A 106 -18.36 -10.11 4.30
CA ILE A 106 -18.63 -10.36 5.71
C ILE A 106 -20.02 -9.76 5.95
N GLU A 107 -21.02 -10.56 6.33
CA GLU A 107 -22.36 -10.07 6.68
C GLU A 107 -22.24 -8.90 7.67
N LYS A 108 -22.43 -7.67 7.17
CA LYS A 108 -22.57 -6.43 7.94
C LYS A 108 -23.57 -5.56 7.20
N SER A 109 -24.51 -5.04 7.98
CA SER A 109 -25.65 -4.20 7.59
C SER A 109 -25.26 -3.07 6.66
N ASP A 110 -26.01 -2.96 5.56
CA ASP A 110 -25.86 -1.99 4.48
C ASP A 110 -25.89 -0.53 4.96
N ASP A 111 -25.11 0.29 4.25
CA ASP A 111 -25.35 1.70 3.87
C ASP A 111 -24.03 2.49 3.90
N ILE A 112 -23.33 2.55 2.77
CA ILE A 112 -22.39 3.63 2.46
C ILE A 112 -22.70 4.14 1.06
N GLU A 113 -23.12 5.40 1.00
CA GLU A 113 -23.48 6.16 -0.20
C GLU A 113 -22.32 6.22 -1.21
N GLU A 114 -22.68 6.10 -2.48
CA GLU A 114 -21.83 6.34 -3.64
C GLU A 114 -21.28 7.77 -3.61
N ASN A 115 -19.96 7.94 -3.57
CA ASN A 115 -19.31 9.21 -3.87
C ASN A 115 -18.81 9.13 -5.31
N ASP A 116 -19.48 9.85 -6.21
CA ASP A 116 -19.03 10.11 -7.57
C ASP A 116 -17.74 10.96 -7.55
N ASP A 117 -16.58 10.30 -7.44
CA ASP A 117 -15.30 10.92 -7.76
C ASP A 117 -15.19 10.98 -9.30
N ILE A 118 -15.45 12.17 -9.87
CA ILE A 118 -15.21 12.47 -11.29
C ILE A 118 -13.71 12.34 -11.58
N GLU A 119 -13.32 11.30 -12.30
CA GLU A 119 -11.96 11.15 -12.83
C GLU A 119 -11.73 12.18 -13.95
N PHE A 120 -10.74 13.05 -13.77
CA PHE A 120 -10.20 13.86 -14.85
C PHE A 120 -9.31 12.98 -15.73
N GLU A 121 -9.80 12.58 -16.90
CA GLU A 121 -9.00 11.93 -17.93
C GLU A 121 -7.81 12.82 -18.34
N ASP A 122 -6.61 12.24 -18.32
CA ASP A 122 -5.39 12.89 -18.81
C ASP A 122 -5.50 13.15 -20.32
N VAL A 123 -5.68 14.42 -20.68
CA VAL A 123 -5.83 14.94 -22.06
C VAL A 123 -4.64 14.56 -22.96
N GLY A 124 -3.53 14.07 -22.39
CA GLY A 124 -2.39 13.52 -23.15
C GLY A 124 -2.69 12.25 -23.95
N ASN A 125 -3.71 11.45 -23.58
CA ASN A 125 -3.99 10.16 -24.22
C ASN A 125 -4.83 10.25 -25.50
N ILE A 126 -5.50 11.37 -25.76
CA ILE A 126 -6.41 11.54 -26.91
C ILE A 126 -5.67 11.72 -28.25
N LEU A 127 -4.40 12.16 -28.23
CA LEU A 127 -3.66 12.46 -29.46
C LEU A 127 -2.95 11.26 -30.12
N ALA A 128 -3.07 10.05 -29.58
CA ALA A 128 -2.32 8.87 -30.06
C ALA A 128 -3.16 7.80 -30.77
N ASN A 129 -4.47 7.98 -30.94
CA ASN A 129 -5.35 6.91 -31.43
C ASN A 129 -6.42 7.41 -32.45
N PRO A 130 -6.05 7.74 -33.70
CA PRO A 130 -7.03 7.82 -34.76
C PRO A 130 -7.30 6.40 -35.26
N LEU A 131 -8.55 5.93 -35.11
CA LEU A 131 -9.19 4.70 -35.65
C LEU A 131 -9.62 3.71 -34.56
N SER A 132 -10.77 3.99 -33.94
CA SER A 132 -11.67 2.98 -33.41
C SER A 132 -12.73 2.67 -34.48
N ILE A 133 -12.44 1.69 -35.33
CA ILE A 133 -13.48 1.02 -36.12
C ILE A 133 -14.09 -0.04 -35.21
N HIS A 134 -15.41 -0.07 -35.16
CA HIS A 134 -16.24 -1.07 -34.50
C HIS A 134 -15.77 -2.48 -34.85
N ASP A 135 -15.52 -3.33 -33.86
CA ASP A 135 -15.54 -4.77 -34.07
C ASP A 135 -16.31 -5.46 -32.94
N ASP A 136 -17.11 -6.41 -33.40
CA ASP A 136 -18.28 -7.02 -32.80
C ASP A 136 -18.05 -7.79 -31.50
N ALA A 137 -19.11 -7.82 -30.71
CA ALA A 137 -19.25 -8.57 -29.47
C ALA A 137 -19.25 -10.08 -29.72
N ASP A 138 -18.20 -10.76 -29.25
CA ASP A 138 -18.21 -12.20 -29.01
C ASP A 138 -18.36 -12.43 -27.50
N SER A 139 -19.60 -12.36 -27.01
CA SER A 139 -19.95 -12.72 -25.63
C SER A 139 -19.88 -14.24 -25.48
N HIS A 140 -18.72 -14.75 -25.09
CA HIS A 140 -18.64 -16.12 -24.58
C HIS A 140 -19.23 -16.14 -23.16
N ASP A 141 -20.44 -16.66 -23.05
CA ASP A 141 -21.17 -16.93 -21.80
C ASP A 141 -20.46 -18.07 -21.06
N TYR A 142 -19.40 -17.75 -20.30
CA TYR A 142 -18.75 -18.67 -19.37
C TYR A 142 -19.45 -18.61 -18.01
N ASP A 143 -19.60 -19.75 -17.36
CA ASP A 143 -20.29 -19.90 -16.08
C ASP A 143 -19.51 -19.19 -14.94
N ILE A 144 -19.87 -17.94 -14.64
CA ILE A 144 -19.24 -17.07 -13.62
C ILE A 144 -19.55 -17.54 -12.18
N SER A 145 -20.39 -18.56 -12.00
CA SER A 145 -20.98 -18.96 -10.70
C SER A 145 -19.99 -19.46 -9.62
N HIS A 146 -18.70 -19.65 -9.95
CA HIS A 146 -17.67 -20.14 -9.03
C HIS A 146 -16.54 -19.15 -8.69
N THR A 147 -16.60 -17.92 -9.20
CA THR A 147 -15.57 -16.91 -8.99
C THR A 147 -15.78 -16.20 -7.65
N SER A 148 -15.06 -16.63 -6.60
CA SER A 148 -15.08 -15.95 -5.30
C SER A 148 -13.74 -15.27 -5.02
N LEU A 149 -13.76 -13.96 -4.85
CA LEU A 149 -12.61 -13.14 -4.51
C LEU A 149 -12.48 -12.97 -2.99
N PRO A 150 -11.26 -12.79 -2.46
CA PRO A 150 -11.02 -12.45 -1.07
C PRO A 150 -11.67 -11.13 -0.63
N GLN A 151 -11.60 -10.85 0.67
CA GLN A 151 -11.92 -9.52 1.19
C GLN A 151 -11.09 -8.43 0.49
N HIS A 152 -11.71 -7.29 0.21
CA HIS A 152 -11.09 -6.17 -0.47
C HIS A 152 -10.64 -5.07 0.49
N HIS A 153 -9.47 -4.50 0.24
CA HIS A 153 -9.04 -3.25 0.84
C HIS A 153 -8.61 -2.26 -0.24
N ARG A 154 -9.26 -1.10 -0.24
CA ARG A 154 -8.84 0.04 -1.06
C ARG A 154 -7.53 0.61 -0.53
N CYS A 155 -6.56 0.84 -1.41
CA CYS A 155 -5.23 1.30 -1.05
C CYS A 155 -5.29 2.63 -0.28
N SER A 156 -4.89 2.58 0.99
CA SER A 156 -4.86 3.75 1.86
C SER A 156 -3.81 4.76 1.40
N SER A 157 -2.68 4.31 0.85
CA SER A 157 -1.67 5.21 0.27
C SER A 157 -2.17 5.92 -0.97
N HIS A 158 -2.93 5.25 -1.84
CA HIS A 158 -3.55 5.89 -3.01
C HIS A 158 -4.57 6.93 -2.55
N THR A 159 -5.40 6.58 -1.58
CA THR A 159 -6.39 7.50 -1.00
C THR A 159 -5.74 8.74 -0.35
N LEU A 160 -4.62 8.58 0.38
CA LEU A 160 -3.83 9.72 0.87
C LEU A 160 -3.20 10.54 -0.26
N SER A 161 -2.78 9.88 -1.35
CA SER A 161 -2.26 10.59 -2.53
C SER A 161 -3.33 11.46 -3.17
N LEU A 162 -4.59 11.00 -3.23
CA LEU A 162 -5.72 11.79 -3.73
C LEU A 162 -5.97 13.07 -2.91
N ILE A 163 -5.75 13.03 -1.59
CA ILE A 163 -5.80 14.22 -0.73
C ILE A 163 -4.73 15.23 -1.17
N ALA A 164 -3.55 14.72 -1.49
CA ALA A 164 -2.40 15.52 -1.83
C ALA A 164 -2.42 16.02 -3.30
N THR A 165 -3.23 15.41 -4.17
CA THR A 165 -3.40 15.78 -5.58
C THR A 165 -4.75 16.44 -5.84
N THR A 166 -5.82 15.64 -5.96
CA THR A 166 -7.15 16.07 -6.39
C THR A 166 -7.77 17.00 -5.38
N ASP A 167 -7.74 16.66 -4.09
CA ASP A 167 -8.35 17.52 -3.08
C ASP A 167 -7.55 18.79 -2.85
N LEU A 168 -6.21 18.73 -2.93
CA LEU A 168 -5.36 19.92 -2.91
C LEU A 168 -5.73 20.88 -4.06
N ALA A 169 -5.95 20.36 -5.26
CA ALA A 169 -6.38 21.17 -6.40
C ALA A 169 -7.73 21.86 -6.13
N ASN A 170 -8.67 21.16 -5.49
CA ASN A 170 -9.96 21.72 -5.09
C ASN A 170 -9.79 22.82 -4.03
N ILE A 171 -8.97 22.59 -2.99
CA ILE A 171 -8.67 23.60 -1.96
C ILE A 171 -8.07 24.87 -2.58
N VAL A 172 -7.16 24.70 -3.55
CA VAL A 172 -6.53 25.79 -4.29
C VAL A 172 -7.57 26.58 -5.11
N ALA A 173 -8.53 25.89 -5.73
CA ALA A 173 -9.58 26.50 -6.53
C ALA A 173 -10.61 27.26 -5.67
N ASP A 174 -11.02 26.68 -4.53
CA ASP A 174 -12.06 27.23 -3.66
C ASP A 174 -11.61 28.49 -2.91
N ASN A 175 -10.31 28.60 -2.59
CA ASN A 175 -9.77 29.76 -1.87
C ASN A 175 -8.95 30.67 -2.78
N HIS A 176 -9.61 31.61 -3.45
CA HIS A 176 -8.96 32.46 -4.45
C HIS A 176 -7.72 33.26 -3.97
N PRO A 177 -7.68 33.85 -2.75
CA PRO A 177 -6.45 34.48 -2.23
C PRO A 177 -5.28 33.51 -2.07
N TYR A 178 -5.53 32.33 -1.48
CA TYR A 178 -4.53 31.27 -1.34
C TYR A 178 -4.10 30.74 -2.71
N GLY A 179 -5.07 30.42 -3.57
CA GLY A 179 -4.85 29.88 -4.90
C GLY A 179 -4.00 30.80 -5.78
N ARG A 180 -4.21 32.12 -5.70
CA ARG A 180 -3.35 33.08 -6.40
C ARG A 180 -1.88 32.95 -5.99
N VAL A 181 -1.60 32.92 -4.69
CA VAL A 181 -0.22 32.80 -4.17
C VAL A 181 0.36 31.43 -4.53
N HIS A 182 -0.43 30.37 -4.41
CA HIS A 182 -0.06 29.01 -4.79
C HIS A 182 0.36 28.96 -6.27
N HIS A 183 -0.50 29.41 -7.19
CA HIS A 183 -0.22 29.38 -8.63
C HIS A 183 0.99 30.21 -9.01
N THR A 184 1.13 31.45 -8.52
CA THR A 184 2.29 32.29 -8.87
C THR A 184 3.59 31.70 -8.35
N THR A 185 3.56 31.10 -7.16
CA THR A 185 4.76 30.51 -6.54
C THR A 185 5.15 29.21 -7.22
N PHE A 186 4.20 28.28 -7.40
CA PHE A 186 4.47 27.00 -8.06
C PHE A 186 4.78 27.13 -9.55
N ALA A 187 4.32 28.19 -10.23
CA ALA A 187 4.76 28.50 -11.60
C ALA A 187 6.27 28.77 -11.66
N LYS A 188 6.85 29.44 -10.66
CA LYS A 188 8.31 29.69 -10.57
C LYS A 188 9.07 28.41 -10.26
N CYS A 189 8.60 27.61 -9.30
CA CYS A 189 9.18 26.30 -9.02
C CYS A 189 9.19 25.43 -10.28
N THR A 190 8.07 25.38 -10.98
CA THR A 190 7.91 24.64 -12.24
C THR A 190 8.82 25.15 -13.35
N ALA A 191 9.03 26.47 -13.45
CA ALA A 191 9.99 27.04 -14.40
C ALA A 191 11.43 26.58 -14.12
N ILE A 192 11.83 26.50 -12.85
CA ILE A 192 13.14 25.96 -12.44
C ILE A 192 13.27 24.49 -12.82
N TRP A 193 12.31 23.66 -12.42
CA TRP A 193 12.32 22.23 -12.70
C TRP A 193 12.30 21.92 -14.20
N ASN A 194 11.50 22.67 -14.99
CA ASN A 194 11.45 22.52 -16.44
C ASN A 194 12.76 22.90 -17.13
N LYS A 195 13.51 23.88 -16.60
CA LYS A 195 14.84 24.21 -17.14
C LYS A 195 15.85 23.13 -16.82
N CYS A 196 15.89 22.68 -15.57
CA CYS A 196 16.82 21.63 -15.15
C CYS A 196 16.54 20.31 -15.89
N SER A 197 15.28 19.90 -16.03
CA SER A 197 14.93 18.64 -16.70
C SER A 197 15.26 18.61 -18.21
N ARG A 198 15.41 19.77 -18.85
CA ARG A 198 15.63 19.88 -20.30
C ARG A 198 17.07 20.25 -20.69
N SER A 199 17.92 20.63 -19.74
CA SER A 199 19.24 21.20 -20.03
C SER A 199 20.29 20.77 -19.01
N PRO A 200 21.30 19.97 -19.42
CA PRO A 200 22.43 19.61 -18.55
C PRO A 200 23.16 20.84 -18.00
N LYS A 201 23.33 21.88 -18.82
CA LYS A 201 23.91 23.15 -18.40
C LYS A 201 23.12 23.80 -17.26
N SER A 202 21.78 23.74 -17.31
CA SER A 202 20.95 24.28 -16.23
C SER A 202 21.02 23.44 -14.95
N CYS A 203 21.25 22.13 -15.06
CA CYS A 203 21.57 21.30 -13.89
C CYS A 203 22.92 21.65 -13.27
N GLU A 204 23.94 21.94 -14.10
CA GLU A 204 25.26 22.41 -13.63
C GLU A 204 25.12 23.77 -12.93
N GLU A 205 24.43 24.74 -13.55
CA GLU A 205 24.13 26.04 -12.94
C GLU A 205 23.36 25.90 -11.62
N TYR A 206 22.40 24.96 -11.55
CA TYR A 206 21.70 24.65 -10.31
C TYR A 206 22.66 24.11 -9.25
N PHE A 207 23.51 23.14 -9.61
CA PHE A 207 24.47 22.53 -8.70
C PHE A 207 25.50 23.53 -8.17
N ASP A 208 26.01 24.42 -9.02
CA ASP A 208 26.99 25.43 -8.64
C ASP A 208 26.43 26.40 -7.58
N VAL A 209 25.15 26.76 -7.68
CA VAL A 209 24.50 27.66 -6.72
C VAL A 209 24.06 26.90 -5.46
N MET A 210 23.32 25.80 -5.63
CA MET A 210 22.62 25.10 -4.55
C MET A 210 23.47 24.03 -3.86
N ASN A 211 24.64 23.68 -4.42
CA ASN A 211 25.50 22.58 -3.96
C ASN A 211 24.74 21.24 -3.78
N SER A 212 23.71 21.02 -4.60
CA SER A 212 22.89 19.81 -4.61
C SER A 212 22.31 19.58 -6.01
N GLN A 213 21.99 18.34 -6.33
CA GLN A 213 21.38 17.99 -7.61
C GLN A 213 19.90 18.41 -7.61
N PRO A 214 19.38 18.97 -8.73
CA PRO A 214 17.98 19.34 -8.81
C PRO A 214 17.09 18.11 -8.72
N MET A 215 16.18 18.09 -7.75
CA MET A 215 15.08 17.12 -7.74
C MET A 215 13.89 17.72 -8.49
N CYS A 216 13.51 17.07 -9.59
CA CYS A 216 12.34 17.43 -10.38
C CYS A 216 11.15 16.54 -9.98
N PRO A 217 9.94 17.10 -9.85
CA PRO A 217 8.76 16.31 -9.51
C PRO A 217 8.45 15.30 -10.60
N CYS A 218 8.11 14.09 -10.18
CA CYS A 218 7.56 13.03 -11.01
C CYS A 218 6.02 13.10 -10.93
N PRO A 219 5.31 13.33 -12.06
CA PRO A 219 3.85 13.44 -12.06
C PRO A 219 3.14 12.22 -11.48
N THR A 220 3.72 11.03 -11.64
CA THR A 220 3.11 9.76 -11.20
C THR A 220 3.35 9.44 -9.72
N ARG A 221 4.11 10.26 -8.98
CA ARG A 221 4.38 10.04 -7.55
C ARG A 221 4.37 11.35 -6.79
N TRP A 222 3.27 11.65 -6.10
CA TRP A 222 3.09 12.94 -5.44
C TRP A 222 4.19 13.31 -4.43
N ASN A 223 4.72 12.36 -3.64
CA ASN A 223 5.81 12.62 -2.69
C ASN A 223 7.03 13.30 -3.35
N SER A 224 7.27 13.03 -4.63
CA SER A 224 8.37 13.68 -5.36
C SER A 224 8.19 15.20 -5.51
N LEU A 225 6.95 15.70 -5.55
CA LEU A 225 6.67 17.14 -5.52
C LEU A 225 7.07 17.73 -4.17
N TYR A 226 6.66 17.08 -3.08
CA TYR A 226 7.03 17.50 -1.72
C TYR A 226 8.56 17.51 -1.55
N ASP A 227 9.25 16.46 -1.97
CA ASP A 227 10.71 16.35 -1.92
C ASP A 227 11.42 17.42 -2.75
N SER A 228 10.89 17.70 -3.95
CA SER A 228 11.43 18.72 -4.85
C SER A 228 11.28 20.13 -4.26
N VAL A 229 10.14 20.42 -3.63
CA VAL A 229 9.91 21.69 -2.92
C VAL A 229 10.84 21.78 -1.71
N CYS A 230 10.96 20.73 -0.91
CA CYS A 230 11.90 20.68 0.22
C CYS A 230 13.34 20.91 -0.22
N ASN A 231 13.78 20.27 -1.31
CA ASN A 231 15.13 20.45 -1.86
C ASN A 231 15.38 21.89 -2.31
N LEU A 232 14.40 22.49 -2.97
CA LEU A 232 14.49 23.89 -3.41
C LEU A 232 14.59 24.86 -2.22
N THR A 233 13.85 24.62 -1.13
CA THR A 233 13.83 25.53 0.04
C THR A 233 14.91 25.25 1.08
N LYS A 234 15.71 24.19 0.96
CA LYS A 234 16.82 23.89 1.88
C LYS A 234 17.83 25.04 1.99
N THR A 235 18.02 25.78 0.91
CA THR A 235 18.94 26.92 0.83
C THR A 235 18.17 28.14 0.34
N SER A 236 17.16 28.53 1.11
CA SER A 236 16.20 29.58 0.76
C SER A 236 16.86 30.95 0.54
N ASP A 237 18.03 31.18 1.13
CA ASP A 237 18.90 32.34 0.96
C ASP A 237 19.46 32.45 -0.48
N LYS A 238 19.77 31.33 -1.12
CA LYS A 238 20.35 31.27 -2.47
C LYS A 238 19.32 31.20 -3.60
N LEU A 239 18.03 31.13 -3.27
CA LEU A 239 16.97 31.04 -4.29
C LEU A 239 16.97 32.23 -5.26
N LYS A 240 17.35 33.41 -4.78
CA LYS A 240 17.44 34.62 -5.62
C LYS A 240 18.56 34.46 -6.66
N ASP A 241 19.73 34.01 -6.23
CA ASP A 241 20.89 33.77 -7.11
C ASP A 241 20.60 32.66 -8.13
N LEU A 242 19.92 31.59 -7.68
CA LEU A 242 19.50 30.50 -8.55
C LEU A 242 18.55 31.00 -9.65
N CYS A 243 17.56 31.81 -9.29
CA CYS A 243 16.63 32.38 -10.27
C CYS A 243 17.36 33.24 -11.32
N ILE A 244 18.37 34.00 -10.90
CA ILE A 244 19.19 34.83 -11.79
C ILE A 244 20.03 33.94 -12.73
N ALA A 245 20.74 32.95 -12.20
CA ALA A 245 21.55 32.01 -12.97
C ALA A 245 20.71 31.29 -14.02
N LEU A 246 19.57 30.74 -13.61
CA LEU A 246 18.64 30.03 -14.47
C LEU A 246 17.79 30.95 -15.34
N LYS A 247 17.89 32.29 -15.23
CA LYS A 247 17.06 33.27 -15.97
C LYS A 247 15.56 32.97 -15.85
N VAL A 248 15.07 32.82 -14.62
CA VAL A 248 13.65 32.65 -14.28
C VAL A 248 13.18 33.76 -13.34
N PRO A 249 11.87 34.04 -13.23
CA PRO A 249 11.38 35.08 -12.33
C PRO A 249 11.79 34.82 -10.87
N VAL A 250 12.34 35.85 -10.21
CA VAL A 250 12.82 35.77 -8.83
C VAL A 250 11.66 35.63 -7.84
N PHE A 251 11.84 34.81 -6.80
CA PHE A 251 10.89 34.70 -5.69
C PHE A 251 10.85 35.97 -4.84
N LYS A 252 9.65 36.41 -4.50
CA LYS A 252 9.40 37.45 -3.49
C LYS A 252 9.46 36.82 -2.10
N ASP A 253 9.77 37.63 -1.08
CA ASP A 253 9.99 37.11 0.27
C ASP A 253 8.73 36.42 0.86
N TYR A 254 7.52 36.89 0.49
CA TYR A 254 6.28 36.21 0.92
C TYR A 254 6.07 34.86 0.23
N GLU A 255 6.57 34.66 -1.00
CA GLU A 255 6.47 33.38 -1.72
C GLU A 255 7.41 32.34 -1.10
N ILE A 256 8.60 32.77 -0.64
CA ILE A 256 9.51 31.90 0.11
C ILE A 256 8.87 31.49 1.44
N LYS A 257 8.28 32.44 2.19
CA LYS A 257 7.55 32.13 3.43
C LYS A 257 6.37 31.20 3.18
N PHE A 258 5.62 31.42 2.09
CA PHE A 258 4.54 30.52 1.66
C PHE A 258 5.04 29.10 1.44
N LEU A 259 6.16 28.90 0.73
CA LEU A 259 6.72 27.56 0.49
C LEU A 259 7.12 26.86 1.80
N LEU A 260 7.67 27.60 2.76
CA LEU A 260 8.03 27.05 4.08
C LEU A 260 6.78 26.62 4.86
N GLU A 261 5.73 27.44 4.89
CA GLU A 261 4.44 27.06 5.51
C GLU A 261 3.77 25.88 4.76
N PHE A 262 3.87 25.84 3.43
CA PHE A 262 3.35 24.74 2.61
C PHE A 262 4.02 23.42 2.98
N ILE A 263 5.35 23.41 3.11
CA ILE A 263 6.12 22.23 3.54
C ILE A 263 5.65 21.77 4.93
N GLU A 264 5.47 22.70 5.86
CA GLU A 264 5.01 22.36 7.22
C GLU A 264 3.61 21.73 7.19
N CYS A 265 2.69 22.30 6.41
CA CYS A 265 1.30 21.80 6.29
C CYS A 265 1.21 20.45 5.58
N MET A 266 2.00 20.22 4.53
CA MET A 266 1.97 18.96 3.76
C MET A 266 2.80 17.84 4.41
N LYS A 267 3.71 18.18 5.34
CA LYS A 267 4.60 17.21 5.98
C LYS A 267 3.89 16.01 6.62
N PRO A 268 2.81 16.17 7.41
CA PRO A 268 2.11 15.02 7.99
C PRO A 268 1.60 14.03 6.94
N VAL A 269 1.14 14.53 5.79
CA VAL A 269 0.65 13.69 4.68
C VAL A 269 1.82 13.00 3.98
N ALA A 270 2.90 13.74 3.67
CA ALA A 270 4.09 13.19 3.01
C ALA A 270 4.79 12.11 3.84
N ASP A 271 5.08 12.39 5.13
CA ASP A 271 5.70 11.44 6.06
C ASP A 271 4.86 10.15 6.16
N SER A 272 3.53 10.27 6.15
CA SER A 272 2.62 9.15 6.27
C SER A 272 2.52 8.32 5.00
N LEU A 273 2.56 8.94 3.83
CA LEU A 273 2.63 8.24 2.55
C LEU A 273 3.91 7.40 2.47
N ASP A 274 5.07 7.98 2.78
CA ASP A 274 6.34 7.24 2.80
C ASP A 274 6.32 6.09 3.80
N HIS A 275 5.69 6.30 4.96
CA HIS A 275 5.53 5.26 5.97
C HIS A 275 4.64 4.09 5.50
N LEU A 276 3.46 4.39 4.94
CA LEU A 276 2.49 3.38 4.50
C LEU A 276 2.92 2.63 3.23
N GLN A 277 3.69 3.27 2.36
CA GLN A 277 4.25 2.65 1.15
C GLN A 277 5.50 1.79 1.44
N GLY A 278 5.93 1.69 2.71
CA GLY A 278 7.14 0.98 3.11
C GLY A 278 7.07 -0.55 3.01
N ASP A 279 8.07 -1.16 2.38
CA ASP A 279 8.06 -2.57 1.99
C ASP A 279 8.15 -3.58 3.14
N LYS A 280 9.08 -3.38 4.08
CA LYS A 280 9.47 -4.46 5.02
C LYS A 280 8.76 -4.41 6.37
N ASN A 281 8.33 -3.23 6.81
CA ASN A 281 7.88 -3.01 8.19
C ASN A 281 6.50 -2.34 8.31
N CYS A 282 5.81 -2.02 7.21
CA CYS A 282 4.49 -1.40 7.29
C CYS A 282 3.37 -2.44 7.34
N PHE A 283 3.09 -3.00 8.50
CA PHE A 283 1.95 -3.92 8.73
C PHE A 283 0.61 -3.16 8.71
N MET A 284 -0.51 -3.84 8.47
CA MET A 284 -1.84 -3.20 8.54
C MET A 284 -2.08 -2.44 9.85
N GLY A 285 -1.53 -2.92 10.98
CA GLY A 285 -1.63 -2.25 12.27
C GLY A 285 -0.99 -0.85 12.35
N HIS A 286 -0.23 -0.43 11.34
CA HIS A 286 0.28 0.94 11.24
C HIS A 286 -0.75 1.93 10.71
N LEU A 287 -1.81 1.46 10.03
CA LEU A 287 -2.77 2.33 9.34
C LEU A 287 -3.49 3.28 10.30
N LEU A 288 -4.22 2.76 11.29
CA LEU A 288 -4.98 3.59 12.23
C LEU A 288 -4.08 4.53 13.06
N PRO A 289 -2.97 4.08 13.68
CA PRO A 289 -2.05 4.98 14.36
C PRO A 289 -1.53 6.10 13.46
N THR A 290 -1.26 5.81 12.18
CA THR A 290 -0.79 6.81 11.21
C THR A 290 -1.88 7.84 10.91
N LEU A 291 -3.10 7.40 10.59
CA LEU A 291 -4.22 8.30 10.26
C LEU A 291 -4.57 9.23 11.42
N LEU A 292 -4.67 8.72 12.64
CA LEU A 292 -4.92 9.54 13.83
C LEU A 292 -3.76 10.51 14.08
N ARG A 293 -2.50 10.08 13.85
CA ARG A 293 -1.36 10.97 13.99
C ARG A 293 -1.33 12.09 12.95
N ILE A 294 -1.80 11.85 11.72
CA ILE A 294 -1.99 12.90 10.71
C ILE A 294 -2.99 13.92 11.21
N LYS A 295 -4.16 13.45 11.68
CA LYS A 295 -5.22 14.30 12.23
C LYS A 295 -4.69 15.19 13.36
N ASP A 296 -4.08 14.60 14.40
CA ASP A 296 -3.55 15.34 15.54
C ASP A 296 -2.56 16.43 15.09
N LYS A 297 -1.63 16.08 14.18
CA LYS A 297 -0.64 17.04 13.66
C LYS A 297 -1.30 18.17 12.88
N LEU A 298 -2.33 17.89 12.08
CA LEU A 298 -3.05 18.92 11.32
C LEU A 298 -3.92 19.79 12.23
N GLU A 299 -4.52 19.23 13.29
CA GLU A 299 -5.23 19.99 14.32
C GLU A 299 -4.28 20.94 15.07
N ASP A 300 -3.11 20.44 15.47
CA ASP A 300 -2.05 21.25 16.09
C ASP A 300 -1.61 22.41 15.17
N LEU A 301 -1.47 22.15 13.86
CA LEU A 301 -1.11 23.17 12.88
C LEU A 301 -2.24 24.18 12.64
N CYS A 302 -3.50 23.74 12.65
CA CYS A 302 -4.66 24.63 12.59
C CYS A 302 -4.74 25.59 13.78
N ASN A 303 -4.22 25.18 14.95
CA ASN A 303 -4.16 26.01 16.15
C ASN A 303 -3.00 27.03 16.15
N ARG A 304 -2.04 26.89 15.21
CA ARG A 304 -0.96 27.85 15.04
C ARG A 304 -1.38 29.04 14.17
N GLN A 305 -0.71 30.18 14.35
CA GLN A 305 -0.89 31.33 13.46
C GLN A 305 -0.07 31.13 12.18
N LEU A 306 -0.71 30.60 11.13
CA LEU A 306 -0.17 30.53 9.77
C LEU A 306 -0.56 31.79 8.98
N ASN A 307 0.38 32.38 8.24
CA ASN A 307 0.13 33.63 7.53
C ASN A 307 -0.50 33.41 6.14
N TYR A 308 -0.18 32.28 5.49
CA TYR A 308 -0.61 32.00 4.13
C TYR A 308 -1.30 30.63 4.00
N CYS A 309 -0.79 29.60 4.66
CA CYS A 309 -1.28 28.22 4.48
C CYS A 309 -2.39 27.79 5.46
N ALA A 310 -3.00 28.72 6.20
CA ALA A 310 -4.15 28.40 7.05
C ALA A 310 -5.32 27.73 6.29
N PRO A 311 -5.69 28.16 5.05
CA PRO A 311 -6.71 27.46 4.26
C PRO A 311 -6.31 26.04 3.87
N LEU A 312 -5.02 25.85 3.53
CA LEU A 312 -4.49 24.53 3.20
C LEU A 312 -4.63 23.57 4.38
N CYS A 313 -4.16 23.96 5.57
CA CYS A 313 -4.19 23.10 6.74
C CYS A 313 -5.62 22.67 7.12
N LYS A 314 -6.57 23.62 7.07
CA LYS A 314 -7.99 23.35 7.32
C LYS A 314 -8.59 22.42 6.26
N GLY A 315 -8.29 22.68 4.98
CA GLY A 315 -8.74 21.84 3.87
C GLY A 315 -8.22 20.41 3.99
N LEU A 316 -6.92 20.22 4.28
CA LEU A 316 -6.33 18.89 4.48
C LEU A 316 -7.02 18.11 5.61
N LEU A 317 -7.30 18.77 6.74
CA LEU A 317 -7.99 18.14 7.86
C LEU A 317 -9.41 17.69 7.45
N GLN A 318 -10.15 18.54 6.73
CA GLN A 318 -11.46 18.18 6.18
C GLN A 318 -11.39 17.00 5.21
N CYS A 319 -10.38 16.96 4.33
CA CYS A 319 -10.19 15.86 3.38
C CYS A 319 -9.85 14.54 4.08
N ILE A 320 -9.05 14.58 5.16
CA ILE A 320 -8.78 13.40 6.00
C ILE A 320 -10.09 12.87 6.61
N HIS A 321 -10.93 13.73 7.16
CA HIS A 321 -12.24 13.33 7.67
C HIS A 321 -13.17 12.82 6.56
N LYS A 322 -13.18 13.46 5.38
CA LYS A 322 -14.00 13.04 4.23
C LYS A 322 -13.62 11.64 3.75
N ARG A 323 -12.33 11.36 3.59
CA ARG A 323 -11.86 10.10 2.99
C ARG A 323 -11.64 8.97 4.01
N PHE A 324 -11.35 9.30 5.26
CA PHE A 324 -11.02 8.35 6.33
C PHE A 324 -11.89 8.51 7.58
N GLY A 325 -13.07 9.13 7.50
CA GLY A 325 -13.95 9.40 8.64
C GLY A 325 -14.17 8.18 9.54
N CYS A 326 -14.61 7.06 8.96
CA CYS A 326 -14.84 5.81 9.71
C CYS A 326 -13.58 5.26 10.41
N TYR A 327 -12.38 5.53 9.88
CA TYR A 327 -11.10 5.15 10.49
C TYR A 327 -10.75 6.08 11.65
N VAL A 328 -10.96 7.38 11.47
CA VAL A 328 -10.67 8.41 12.47
C VAL A 328 -11.63 8.31 13.66
N ASP A 329 -12.90 8.02 13.39
CA ASP A 329 -13.95 7.93 14.41
C ASP A 329 -14.03 6.54 15.07
N LEU A 330 -13.22 5.58 14.58
CA LEU A 330 -13.12 4.20 15.08
C LEU A 330 -14.46 3.46 15.04
N ASP A 331 -15.16 3.56 13.91
CA ASP A 331 -16.43 2.87 13.67
C ASP A 331 -16.29 1.34 13.73
N ALA A 332 -17.41 0.66 13.98
CA ALA A 332 -17.44 -0.81 14.00
C ALA A 332 -17.03 -1.47 12.67
N SER A 333 -17.10 -0.72 11.56
CA SER A 333 -16.62 -1.15 10.24
C SER A 333 -15.10 -1.34 10.22
N VAL A 334 -14.34 -0.63 11.06
CA VAL A 334 -12.87 -0.65 11.09
C VAL A 334 -12.27 -1.55 12.19
N ASN A 335 -13.09 -2.36 12.86
CA ASN A 335 -12.64 -3.25 13.95
C ASN A 335 -11.43 -4.13 13.60
N GLU A 336 -11.33 -4.59 12.35
CA GLU A 336 -10.19 -5.42 11.92
C GLU A 336 -8.87 -4.67 11.92
N TYR A 337 -8.89 -3.38 11.56
CA TYR A 337 -7.73 -2.51 11.65
C TYR A 337 -7.38 -2.16 13.10
N ILE A 338 -8.38 -2.08 13.99
CA ILE A 338 -8.17 -1.96 15.43
C ILE A 338 -7.44 -3.21 15.95
N PHE A 339 -7.91 -4.41 15.58
CA PHE A 339 -7.24 -5.67 15.96
C PHE A 339 -5.81 -5.73 15.42
N ALA A 340 -5.58 -5.27 14.19
CA ALA A 340 -4.24 -5.19 13.62
C ALA A 340 -3.32 -4.27 14.45
N ALA A 341 -3.79 -3.07 14.79
CA ALA A 341 -3.00 -2.08 15.54
C ALA A 341 -2.74 -2.51 16.99
N VAL A 342 -3.75 -3.05 17.68
CA VAL A 342 -3.63 -3.46 19.10
C VAL A 342 -2.74 -4.69 19.26
N SER A 343 -2.83 -5.66 18.34
CA SER A 343 -1.96 -6.85 18.34
C SER A 343 -0.49 -6.54 17.98
N HIS A 344 -0.18 -5.33 17.53
CA HIS A 344 1.18 -4.92 17.20
C HIS A 344 1.92 -4.34 18.43
N PRO A 345 3.04 -4.94 18.90
CA PRO A 345 3.77 -4.53 20.10
C PRO A 345 4.23 -3.06 20.16
N LEU A 346 4.54 -2.46 19.00
CA LEU A 346 4.90 -1.04 18.90
C LEU A 346 3.78 -0.12 19.44
N PHE A 347 2.52 -0.45 19.13
CA PHE A 347 1.37 0.43 19.34
C PHE A 347 0.56 0.03 20.56
N LYS A 348 0.14 -1.24 20.66
CA LYS A 348 -0.77 -1.73 21.71
C LYS A 348 -1.99 -0.79 21.83
N LEU A 349 -2.17 -0.17 22.99
CA LEU A 349 -3.23 0.82 23.23
C LEU A 349 -2.73 2.28 23.20
N ARG A 350 -1.42 2.53 22.95
CA ARG A 350 -0.79 3.86 23.08
C ARG A 350 -1.26 4.88 22.05
N TRP A 351 -1.80 4.41 20.93
CA TRP A 351 -2.29 5.23 19.82
C TRP A 351 -3.78 5.58 19.97
N VAL A 352 -4.49 4.91 20.88
CA VAL A 352 -5.95 5.05 21.03
C VAL A 352 -6.24 6.33 21.80
N PRO A 353 -7.19 7.17 21.33
CA PRO A 353 -7.66 8.34 22.08
C PRO A 353 -8.12 7.96 23.50
N ALA A 354 -7.83 8.81 24.49
CA ALA A 354 -8.02 8.49 25.91
C ALA A 354 -9.47 8.07 26.27
N ASN A 355 -10.46 8.65 25.58
CA ASN A 355 -11.88 8.33 25.72
C ASN A 355 -12.26 6.94 25.17
N ASN A 356 -11.50 6.37 24.23
CA ASN A 356 -11.81 5.09 23.58
C ASN A 356 -10.98 3.91 24.12
N VAL A 357 -9.94 4.14 24.93
CA VAL A 357 -9.00 3.10 25.40
C VAL A 357 -9.72 1.89 26.01
N GLN A 358 -10.68 2.12 26.90
CA GLN A 358 -11.40 1.02 27.57
C GLN A 358 -12.29 0.23 26.59
N SER A 359 -12.96 0.93 25.68
CA SER A 359 -13.80 0.30 24.66
C SER A 359 -12.97 -0.60 23.74
N VAL A 360 -11.85 -0.07 23.21
CA VAL A 360 -10.93 -0.82 22.35
C VAL A 360 -10.30 -2.01 23.09
N ARG A 361 -9.95 -1.83 24.37
CA ARG A 361 -9.42 -2.92 25.22
C ARG A 361 -10.42 -4.06 25.35
N ASN A 362 -11.68 -3.75 25.68
CA ASN A 362 -12.74 -4.76 25.83
C ASN A 362 -13.05 -5.46 24.50
N LEU A 363 -13.07 -4.69 23.40
CA LEU A 363 -13.28 -5.21 22.06
C LEU A 363 -12.19 -6.22 21.66
N PHE A 364 -10.92 -5.90 21.94
CA PHE A 364 -9.80 -6.81 21.65
C PHE A 364 -9.84 -8.07 22.51
N LEU A 365 -10.16 -7.95 23.80
CA LEU A 365 -10.33 -9.10 24.71
C LEU A 365 -11.40 -10.06 24.17
N ALA A 366 -12.61 -9.55 23.91
CA ALA A 366 -13.71 -10.36 23.38
C ALA A 366 -13.32 -11.10 22.09
N LYS A 367 -12.58 -10.43 21.19
CA LYS A 367 -12.13 -11.06 19.95
C LYS A 367 -11.12 -12.18 20.18
N ALA A 368 -10.19 -11.98 21.10
CA ALA A 368 -9.17 -12.97 21.43
C ALA A 368 -9.77 -14.21 22.13
N THR A 369 -10.76 -14.02 23.00
CA THR A 369 -11.52 -15.12 23.62
C THR A 369 -12.23 -15.94 22.54
N GLN A 370 -12.90 -15.28 21.58
CA GLN A 370 -13.55 -15.94 20.44
C GLN A 370 -12.58 -16.80 19.61
N GLU A 371 -11.41 -16.26 19.29
CA GLU A 371 -10.37 -16.97 18.53
C GLU A 371 -9.78 -18.16 19.29
N SER A 372 -9.65 -18.04 20.60
CA SER A 372 -9.17 -19.12 21.47
C SER A 372 -10.16 -20.29 21.47
N LEU A 373 -11.46 -20.02 21.63
CA LEU A 373 -12.53 -21.02 21.61
C LEU A 373 -12.61 -21.75 20.26
N SER A 374 -12.50 -21.03 19.14
CA SER A 374 -12.52 -21.63 17.80
C SER A 374 -11.38 -22.64 17.56
N SER A 375 -10.24 -22.44 18.22
CA SER A 375 -9.06 -23.30 18.05
C SER A 375 -9.23 -24.66 18.76
N ILE A 376 -10.03 -24.72 19.84
CA ILE A 376 -10.29 -25.94 20.63
C ILE A 376 -11.25 -26.88 19.88
N VAL A 377 -12.29 -26.32 19.26
CA VAL A 377 -13.27 -27.12 18.49
C VAL A 377 -12.61 -27.90 17.36
N HIS A 378 -11.55 -27.36 16.75
CA HIS A 378 -10.77 -28.04 15.72
C HIS A 378 -9.81 -29.12 16.24
N GLN A 379 -9.35 -29.06 17.51
CA GLN A 379 -8.43 -30.05 18.09
C GLN A 379 -9.15 -31.29 18.64
N ASN A 380 -10.41 -31.17 19.04
CA ASN A 380 -11.19 -32.31 19.58
C ASN A 380 -11.61 -33.36 18.54
N ASN A 381 -11.24 -33.20 17.26
CA ASN A 381 -11.48 -34.17 16.18
C ASN A 381 -10.29 -35.14 15.94
N VAL A 382 -9.28 -35.17 16.82
CA VAL A 382 -8.19 -36.15 16.77
C VAL A 382 -8.38 -37.18 17.89
N PRO A 383 -8.31 -38.51 17.64
CA PRO A 383 -8.41 -39.52 18.68
C PRO A 383 -7.29 -39.34 19.71
N ALA A 384 -7.64 -39.35 21.00
CA ALA A 384 -6.71 -39.22 22.11
C ALA A 384 -5.53 -40.21 21.97
N SER A 385 -4.32 -39.67 21.84
CA SER A 385 -3.09 -40.46 21.91
C SER A 385 -2.83 -40.90 23.36
N ALA A 386 -2.21 -42.08 23.48
CA ALA A 386 -2.02 -42.88 24.68
C ALA A 386 -1.43 -42.15 25.91
N PRO A 387 -1.68 -42.67 27.13
CA PRO A 387 -1.18 -42.07 28.37
C PRO A 387 0.34 -42.08 28.38
N VAL A 388 0.93 -40.92 28.66
CA VAL A 388 2.37 -40.79 28.95
C VAL A 388 2.58 -41.31 30.37
N ASP A 389 3.37 -42.38 30.48
CA ASP A 389 3.81 -42.98 31.73
C ASP A 389 4.64 -41.95 32.51
N ASN A 390 4.13 -41.46 33.65
CA ASN A 390 4.75 -40.39 34.41
C ASN A 390 4.82 -40.80 35.90
N ASP A 391 5.65 -41.80 36.19
CA ASP A 391 6.14 -42.10 37.54
C ASP A 391 7.05 -40.95 38.01
N ASN A 392 6.42 -39.85 38.46
CA ASN A 392 7.11 -38.73 39.08
C ASN A 392 6.69 -38.66 40.55
N PHE A 393 7.66 -38.74 41.46
CA PHE A 393 7.53 -38.69 42.93
C PHE A 393 6.71 -37.49 43.48
N PHE A 394 6.46 -36.47 42.64
CA PHE A 394 5.60 -35.31 42.89
C PHE A 394 4.43 -35.22 41.89
N SER A 395 3.76 -36.34 41.57
CA SER A 395 2.52 -36.35 40.81
C SER A 395 1.36 -35.87 41.69
N PHE A 396 1.29 -34.57 41.93
CA PHE A 396 0.04 -33.97 42.38
C PHE A 396 -0.99 -34.14 41.26
N GLU A 397 -2.22 -34.55 41.60
CA GLU A 397 -3.33 -34.47 40.65
C GLU A 397 -3.26 -33.08 40.01
N SER A 398 -3.18 -33.01 38.69
CA SER A 398 -3.20 -31.76 37.93
C SER A 398 -4.58 -31.12 38.07
N GLY A 399 -4.86 -30.66 39.28
CA GLY A 399 -6.11 -30.10 39.74
C GLY A 399 -6.21 -28.66 39.28
N HIS A 400 -7.29 -28.40 38.55
CA HIS A 400 -7.72 -27.09 38.07
C HIS A 400 -6.76 -26.41 37.09
N THR A 401 -6.68 -26.93 35.86
CA THR A 401 -6.45 -26.02 34.72
C THR A 401 -7.61 -25.03 34.67
N PRO A 402 -7.38 -23.71 34.84
CA PRO A 402 -8.46 -22.75 34.76
C PRO A 402 -9.13 -22.79 33.38
N PRO A 403 -10.40 -22.39 33.25
CA PRO A 403 -11.09 -22.29 31.97
C PRO A 403 -10.24 -21.52 30.95
N THR A 404 -10.23 -21.97 29.70
CA THR A 404 -9.39 -21.37 28.64
C THR A 404 -9.63 -19.87 28.45
N GLU A 405 -10.85 -19.39 28.73
CA GLU A 405 -11.21 -17.97 28.75
C GLU A 405 -10.38 -17.17 29.77
N ILE A 406 -10.18 -17.71 30.98
CA ILE A 406 -9.38 -17.07 32.03
C ILE A 406 -7.91 -17.03 31.62
N ILE A 407 -7.42 -18.06 30.93
CA ILE A 407 -6.03 -18.14 30.45
C ILE A 407 -5.78 -17.10 29.33
N SER A 408 -6.68 -16.99 28.36
CA SER A 408 -6.56 -16.00 27.27
C SER A 408 -6.62 -14.58 27.81
N ASP A 409 -7.53 -14.31 28.75
CA ASP A 409 -7.66 -12.97 29.33
C ASP A 409 -6.41 -12.58 30.13
N MET A 410 -5.87 -13.50 30.94
CA MET A 410 -4.61 -13.28 31.65
C MET A 410 -3.44 -13.02 30.70
N GLU A 411 -3.34 -13.80 29.61
CA GLU A 411 -2.30 -13.61 28.58
C GLU A 411 -2.36 -12.19 27.98
N ILE A 412 -3.56 -11.73 27.61
CA ILE A 412 -3.76 -10.43 26.95
C ILE A 412 -3.49 -9.28 27.92
N LEU A 413 -3.92 -9.41 29.19
CA LEU A 413 -3.62 -8.44 30.22
C LEU A 413 -2.09 -8.30 30.42
N GLN A 414 -1.37 -9.43 30.50
CA GLN A 414 0.09 -9.43 30.57
C GLN A 414 0.74 -8.80 29.34
N TYR A 415 0.21 -9.06 28.14
CA TYR A 415 0.68 -8.42 26.91
C TYR A 415 0.53 -6.89 26.94
N PHE A 416 -0.59 -6.38 27.47
CA PHE A 416 -0.80 -4.94 27.60
C PHE A 416 0.16 -4.29 28.60
N ASP A 417 0.55 -5.01 29.66
CA ASP A 417 1.46 -4.50 30.68
C ASP A 417 2.95 -4.62 30.28
N ASP A 418 3.31 -5.50 29.33
CA ASP A 418 4.67 -5.59 28.81
C ASP A 418 5.08 -4.27 28.13
N LYS A 419 6.25 -3.72 28.47
CA LYS A 419 6.72 -2.44 27.94
C LYS A 419 7.43 -2.55 26.59
N SER A 420 7.86 -3.76 26.22
CA SER A 420 8.61 -4.02 25.00
C SER A 420 7.80 -3.69 23.74
N THR A 421 8.50 -3.15 22.74
CA THR A 421 7.97 -2.79 21.42
C THR A 421 8.43 -3.74 20.31
N SER A 422 9.28 -4.72 20.64
CA SER A 422 9.79 -5.69 19.67
C SER A 422 8.72 -6.71 19.30
N LEU A 423 8.70 -7.13 18.02
CA LEU A 423 7.81 -8.20 17.55
C LEU A 423 8.09 -9.53 18.26
N GLU A 424 9.33 -9.76 18.71
CA GLU A 424 9.76 -10.99 19.39
C GLU A 424 8.91 -11.35 20.62
N ILE A 425 8.29 -10.37 21.28
CA ILE A 425 7.44 -10.66 22.45
C ILE A 425 6.19 -11.45 22.09
N LEU A 426 5.75 -11.42 20.82
CA LEU A 426 4.59 -12.19 20.37
C LEU A 426 4.82 -13.70 20.53
N HIS A 427 6.07 -14.17 20.56
CA HIS A 427 6.36 -15.57 20.86
C HIS A 427 5.96 -15.97 22.29
N LYS A 428 5.85 -15.02 23.22
CA LYS A 428 5.38 -15.25 24.60
C LYS A 428 3.85 -15.24 24.72
N TYR A 429 3.16 -14.68 23.74
CA TYR A 429 1.71 -14.46 23.77
C TYR A 429 1.06 -15.11 22.54
N PRO A 430 0.83 -16.44 22.55
CA PRO A 430 0.36 -17.20 21.37
C PRO A 430 -0.98 -16.71 20.81
N THR A 431 -1.91 -16.31 21.66
CA THR A 431 -3.23 -15.81 21.25
C THR A 431 -3.08 -14.47 20.53
N VAL A 432 -2.28 -13.56 21.11
CA VAL A 432 -1.98 -12.26 20.49
C VAL A 432 -1.21 -12.45 19.19
N LYS A 433 -0.27 -13.40 19.13
CA LYS A 433 0.48 -13.74 17.91
C LYS A 433 -0.43 -14.25 16.80
N LYS A 434 -1.43 -15.10 17.12
CA LYS A 434 -2.40 -15.60 16.13
C LYS A 434 -3.21 -14.44 15.54
N LEU A 435 -3.71 -13.54 16.39
CA LEU A 435 -4.42 -12.32 15.96
C LEU A 435 -3.52 -11.41 15.13
N PHE A 436 -2.27 -11.24 15.55
CA PHE A 436 -1.27 -10.47 14.82
C PHE A 436 -1.10 -11.03 13.40
N LEU A 437 -0.82 -12.33 13.26
CA LEU A 437 -0.65 -12.96 11.96
C LEU A 437 -1.91 -12.82 11.07
N LYS A 438 -3.10 -12.99 11.65
CA LYS A 438 -4.37 -12.87 10.92
C LYS A 438 -4.61 -11.45 10.38
N TYR A 439 -4.45 -10.44 11.22
CA TYR A 439 -4.84 -9.06 10.89
C TYR A 439 -3.69 -8.20 10.33
N ASN A 440 -2.43 -8.53 10.62
CA ASN A 440 -1.26 -7.78 10.14
C ASN A 440 -0.63 -8.36 8.87
N THR A 441 -1.09 -9.54 8.38
CA THR A 441 -0.66 -10.04 7.06
C THR A 441 -1.15 -9.13 5.94
N GLY A 442 -2.33 -8.52 6.09
CA GLY A 442 -2.79 -7.42 5.24
C GLY A 442 -1.80 -6.25 5.24
N ILE A 443 -1.79 -5.49 4.13
CA ILE A 443 -0.99 -4.26 4.02
C ILE A 443 -1.87 -3.08 3.57
N PRO A 444 -1.55 -1.84 3.99
CA PRO A 444 -2.39 -0.68 3.69
C PRO A 444 -2.14 -0.10 2.28
N SER A 445 -1.24 -0.68 1.48
CA SER A 445 -0.73 -0.07 0.25
C SER A 445 -0.56 -1.08 -0.89
N SER A 446 -0.95 -0.66 -2.10
CA SER A 446 -0.67 -1.32 -3.39
C SER A 446 0.75 -1.05 -3.91
N ALA A 447 1.58 -0.30 -3.18
CA ALA A 447 2.96 0.00 -3.58
C ALA A 447 3.81 -1.21 -4.04
N PRO A 448 3.62 -2.45 -3.51
CA PRO A 448 4.33 -3.62 -4.03
C PRO A 448 4.08 -3.95 -5.50
N VAL A 449 2.84 -3.88 -5.98
CA VAL A 449 2.55 -4.11 -7.40
C VAL A 449 3.00 -2.93 -8.27
N GLU A 450 2.96 -1.70 -7.76
CA GLU A 450 3.53 -0.54 -8.46
C GLU A 450 5.05 -0.67 -8.65
N ARG A 451 5.77 -1.24 -7.67
CA ARG A 451 7.20 -1.57 -7.81
C ARG A 451 7.44 -2.68 -8.83
N LEU A 452 6.56 -3.67 -8.92
CA LEU A 452 6.59 -4.66 -10.00
C LEU A 452 6.49 -3.96 -11.37
N PHE A 453 5.63 -2.96 -11.51
CA PHE A 453 5.51 -2.18 -12.75
C PHE A 453 6.68 -1.26 -13.03
N SER A 454 7.36 -0.77 -12.00
CA SER A 454 8.64 -0.07 -12.17
C SER A 454 9.68 -0.99 -12.83
N TYR A 455 9.74 -2.27 -12.44
CA TYR A 455 10.56 -3.25 -13.14
C TYR A 455 10.03 -3.58 -14.54
N ALA A 456 8.71 -3.66 -14.71
CA ALA A 456 8.06 -3.88 -16.01
C ALA A 456 8.49 -2.84 -17.04
N GLY A 457 8.48 -1.55 -16.69
CA GLY A 457 8.92 -0.47 -17.57
C GLY A 457 10.39 -0.58 -18.01
N MET A 458 11.25 -1.17 -17.16
CA MET A 458 12.64 -1.45 -17.55
C MET A 458 12.75 -2.63 -18.54
N VAL A 459 11.91 -3.66 -18.36
CA VAL A 459 11.91 -4.88 -19.19
C VAL A 459 11.27 -4.59 -20.54
N LEU A 460 10.09 -3.97 -20.56
CA LEU A 460 9.30 -3.61 -21.75
C LEU A 460 9.54 -2.14 -22.12
N ASN A 461 10.76 -1.84 -22.55
CA ASN A 461 11.09 -0.52 -23.08
C ASN A 461 10.98 -0.49 -24.61
N LYS A 462 10.99 0.71 -25.21
CA LYS A 462 10.84 0.91 -26.67
C LYS A 462 11.82 0.09 -27.52
N LYS A 463 13.02 -0.22 -27.02
CA LYS A 463 14.03 -1.03 -27.73
C LYS A 463 13.73 -2.53 -27.68
N ARG A 464 12.80 -2.98 -26.84
CA ARG A 464 12.43 -4.38 -26.61
C ARG A 464 10.95 -4.63 -26.90
N ALA A 465 10.33 -3.79 -27.74
CA ALA A 465 8.89 -3.83 -28.02
C ALA A 465 8.42 -5.12 -28.71
N CYS A 466 9.30 -5.85 -29.41
CA CYS A 466 8.99 -7.11 -30.08
C CYS A 466 8.93 -8.34 -29.14
N MET A 467 9.01 -8.14 -27.82
CA MET A 467 8.96 -9.25 -26.86
C MET A 467 7.54 -9.78 -26.70
N THR A 468 7.39 -11.11 -26.76
CA THR A 468 6.11 -11.77 -26.48
C THR A 468 5.68 -11.58 -25.03
N ASP A 469 4.38 -11.68 -24.80
CA ASP A 469 3.71 -11.51 -23.51
C ASP A 469 4.23 -12.49 -22.46
N GLU A 470 4.43 -13.74 -22.88
CA GLU A 470 4.97 -14.80 -22.03
C GLU A 470 6.40 -14.45 -21.63
N ASN A 471 7.30 -14.22 -22.60
CA ASN A 471 8.71 -13.90 -22.36
C ASN A 471 8.88 -12.65 -21.48
N PHE A 472 8.01 -11.66 -21.65
CA PHE A 472 7.97 -10.47 -20.82
C PHE A 472 7.64 -10.82 -19.37
N GLN A 473 6.55 -11.58 -19.16
CA GLN A 473 6.15 -12.03 -17.82
C GLN A 473 7.28 -12.84 -17.16
N GLN A 474 7.88 -13.82 -17.85
CA GLN A 474 8.93 -14.65 -17.26
C GLN A 474 10.11 -13.81 -16.78
N GLN A 475 10.60 -12.89 -17.61
CA GLN A 475 11.74 -12.04 -17.26
C GLN A 475 11.42 -11.09 -16.10
N LEU A 476 10.20 -10.55 -16.09
CA LEU A 476 9.76 -9.66 -15.03
C LEU A 476 9.69 -10.40 -13.69
N LEU A 477 9.05 -11.57 -13.64
CA LEU A 477 8.90 -12.34 -12.41
C LEU A 477 10.25 -12.85 -11.88
N LEU A 478 11.14 -13.34 -12.76
CA LEU A 478 12.50 -13.77 -12.37
C LEU A 478 13.31 -12.62 -11.77
N LYS A 479 13.15 -11.40 -12.30
CA LYS A 479 13.80 -10.19 -11.79
C LYS A 479 13.19 -9.74 -10.46
N ALA A 480 11.85 -9.66 -10.38
CA ALA A 480 11.12 -9.17 -9.22
C ALA A 480 11.29 -10.08 -8.00
N ASN A 481 11.31 -11.40 -8.20
CA ASN A 481 11.47 -12.37 -7.12
C ASN A 481 12.93 -12.63 -6.73
N HIS A 482 13.88 -11.88 -7.31
CA HIS A 482 15.32 -12.06 -7.09
C HIS A 482 15.81 -13.52 -7.29
N PHE A 483 15.06 -14.32 -8.06
CA PHE A 483 15.38 -15.71 -8.35
C PHE A 483 16.63 -15.81 -9.22
N ALA A 484 16.93 -14.75 -9.97
CA ALA A 484 18.20 -14.53 -10.62
C ALA A 484 19.32 -14.11 -9.64
N LYS A 485 19.64 -14.96 -8.64
CA LYS A 485 21.01 -15.07 -8.14
C LYS A 485 21.87 -15.81 -9.17
N CYS A 486 21.92 -15.26 -10.39
CA CYS A 486 22.80 -15.67 -11.49
C CYS A 486 22.85 -14.52 -12.50
N THR A 487 23.41 -13.38 -12.09
CA THR A 487 23.69 -12.21 -12.92
C THR A 487 24.62 -12.49 -14.11
N ALA A 488 25.12 -13.73 -14.27
CA ALA A 488 25.92 -14.16 -15.42
C ALA A 488 25.08 -14.53 -16.67
N ILE A 489 23.82 -14.97 -16.51
CA ILE A 489 22.99 -15.44 -17.65
C ILE A 489 22.28 -14.28 -18.34
N TRP A 490 21.89 -13.25 -17.59
CA TRP A 490 21.13 -12.12 -18.12
C TRP A 490 21.88 -11.29 -19.17
N ASN A 491 23.22 -11.22 -19.06
CA ASN A 491 24.08 -10.53 -20.02
C ASN A 491 24.46 -11.39 -21.25
N LYS A 492 24.29 -12.73 -21.18
CA LYS A 492 24.59 -13.63 -22.30
C LYS A 492 23.41 -13.79 -23.26
N CYS A 493 22.18 -13.95 -22.76
CA CYS A 493 21.00 -14.11 -23.63
C CYS A 493 20.56 -12.80 -24.33
N SER A 494 21.02 -11.64 -23.87
CA SER A 494 20.67 -10.35 -24.49
C SER A 494 21.58 -9.94 -25.66
N ARG A 495 22.62 -10.75 -26.00
CA ARG A 495 23.65 -10.38 -26.98
C ARG A 495 23.82 -11.31 -28.18
N SER A 496 23.09 -12.43 -28.29
CA SER A 496 23.24 -13.35 -29.43
C SER A 496 22.01 -14.24 -29.64
N PRO A 497 21.40 -14.26 -30.85
CA PRO A 497 20.33 -15.21 -31.20
C PRO A 497 20.81 -16.64 -31.44
N LYS A 498 22.12 -16.95 -31.32
CA LYS A 498 22.71 -18.22 -31.79
C LYS A 498 23.10 -19.23 -30.72
N SER A 499 22.75 -19.04 -29.45
CA SER A 499 23.16 -19.96 -28.37
C SER A 499 22.01 -20.71 -27.69
N CYS A 500 20.88 -20.92 -28.38
CA CYS A 500 19.73 -21.64 -27.82
C CYS A 500 19.70 -23.15 -28.14
N GLU A 501 20.73 -23.73 -28.77
CA GLU A 501 20.71 -25.16 -29.15
C GLU A 501 21.56 -26.09 -28.27
N GLU A 502 22.26 -25.59 -27.26
CA GLU A 502 22.90 -26.45 -26.26
C GLU A 502 22.74 -25.82 -24.89
N TYR A 503 21.63 -26.12 -24.20
CA TYR A 503 21.49 -26.27 -22.74
C TYR A 503 20.07 -26.67 -22.34
#